data_AF-D9WWQ3-F1
#
_entry.id   AF-D9WWQ3-F1
#
_cell.length_a   1.000
_cell.length_b   1.000
_cell.length_c   1.000
_cell.angle_alpha   90.00
_cell.angle_beta   90.00
_cell.angle_gamma   90.00
#
_symmetry.space_group_name_H-M   'P 1'
#
loop_
_entity.id
_entity.type
_entity.pdbx_description
1 polymer ?
#
loop_
_entity_poly.entity_id
_entity_poly.type
_entity_poly.pdbx_seq_one_letter_code
_entity_poly.pdbx_strand_id
1 'polypeptide(L)'
;MTSRTPPTTGRRCPSRSWRLLWEHDRIKLRTDEEVDALDAELLFGRPAVGLDTLAERVLLDGGDSVPYDTLVIATGVTPRSLPDAHHLAGVHLLRTLDDALALRDDLQRRPTVAVVGAGFLGAEAAAAARRMGLDVTMIDPRPVPMRRQFGDRIAGLVGQLHRDNGVSMRCGTGVTRFLSAGGHVTGLELTDGTVLDADLVVVAIGAVPSVDWLTGSGLCLSNGVECDAACRAVPGIYAAGERRLLGTTKQLRRPHAPRAPAERDRAGPGGRP
;
A
#
# COMPACT_ATOMS: atom_id res chain seq x y z
N MET A 1 18.92 -49.06 37.18
CA MET A 1 17.58 -48.76 36.63
C MET A 1 17.58 -47.31 36.17
N THR A 2 17.35 -47.13 34.89
CA THR A 2 17.61 -45.93 34.09
C THR A 2 16.57 -44.83 34.28
N SER A 3 17.04 -43.62 34.57
CA SER A 3 16.32 -42.37 34.38
C SER A 3 16.23 -42.04 32.88
N ARG A 4 15.06 -41.62 32.41
CA ARG A 4 14.89 -41.01 31.08
C ARG A 4 13.85 -39.89 31.14
N THR A 5 14.34 -38.66 31.10
CA THR A 5 13.58 -37.47 30.69
C THR A 5 13.41 -37.51 29.17
N PRO A 6 12.24 -37.17 28.59
CA PRO A 6 12.06 -37.19 27.14
C PRO A 6 12.71 -35.95 26.50
N PRO A 7 13.23 -36.05 25.26
CA PRO A 7 13.75 -34.89 24.55
C PRO A 7 12.60 -34.08 23.95
N THR A 8 12.56 -32.78 24.26
CA THR A 8 11.76 -31.79 23.55
C THR A 8 12.40 -31.52 22.18
N THR A 9 11.99 -32.27 21.17
CA THR A 9 12.31 -31.96 19.77
C THR A 9 11.55 -30.72 19.34
N GLY A 10 12.16 -29.54 19.53
CA GLY A 10 11.74 -28.32 18.87
C GLY A 10 11.83 -28.50 17.36
N ARG A 11 10.69 -28.52 16.67
CA ARG A 11 10.65 -28.46 15.21
C ARG A 11 11.19 -27.09 14.80
N ARG A 12 12.48 -27.03 14.47
CA ARG A 12 13.04 -25.91 13.69
C ARG A 12 12.27 -25.87 12.37
N CYS A 13 11.65 -24.73 12.08
CA CYS A 13 11.06 -24.45 10.78
C CYS A 13 12.17 -24.63 9.72
N PRO A 14 11.99 -25.45 8.68
CA PRO A 14 13.03 -25.68 7.70
C PRO A 14 13.29 -24.37 6.95
N SER A 15 14.41 -23.73 7.28
CA SER A 15 15.00 -22.66 6.49
C SER A 15 15.48 -23.28 5.18
N ARG A 16 14.84 -22.97 4.04
CA ARG A 16 15.44 -22.94 2.68
C ARG A 16 14.48 -22.82 1.47
N SER A 17 13.17 -22.64 1.62
CA SER A 17 12.26 -22.63 0.44
C SER A 17 11.69 -21.27 -0.01
N TRP A 18 11.94 -20.16 0.70
CA TRP A 18 11.51 -18.82 0.23
C TRP A 18 12.58 -18.13 -0.59
N ARG A 19 13.12 -18.80 -1.62
CA ARG A 19 13.60 -18.00 -2.74
C ARG A 19 12.36 -17.23 -3.21
N LEU A 20 12.39 -15.90 -3.13
CA LEU A 20 11.39 -14.99 -3.70
C LEU A 20 11.43 -15.09 -5.25
N LEU A 21 11.46 -16.30 -5.78
CA LEU A 21 11.33 -16.65 -7.18
C LEU A 21 9.83 -16.77 -7.44
N TRP A 22 9.19 -15.60 -7.47
CA TRP A 22 7.97 -15.49 -8.24
C TRP A 22 8.42 -15.30 -9.69
N GLU A 23 7.98 -16.19 -10.57
CA GLU A 23 8.16 -16.01 -12.01
C GLU A 23 7.25 -14.88 -12.48
N HIS A 24 7.74 -14.01 -13.36
CA HIS A 24 7.01 -12.86 -13.89
C HIS A 24 5.65 -13.24 -14.48
N ASP A 25 5.50 -14.45 -15.00
CA ASP A 25 4.24 -14.90 -15.58
C ASP A 25 3.13 -15.08 -14.54
N ARG A 26 3.48 -15.23 -13.25
CA ARG A 26 2.49 -15.37 -12.17
C ARG A 26 1.85 -14.05 -11.73
N ILE A 27 2.38 -12.91 -12.16
CA ILE A 27 1.87 -11.58 -11.81
C ILE A 27 1.09 -10.91 -12.93
N LYS A 28 1.01 -11.53 -14.12
CA LYS A 28 0.17 -11.04 -15.21
C LYS A 28 -1.31 -11.10 -14.79
N LEU A 29 -2.03 -10.00 -15.01
CA LEU A 29 -3.48 -9.93 -14.72
C LEU A 29 -4.31 -10.76 -15.72
N ARG A 30 -3.82 -10.85 -16.95
CA ARG A 30 -4.39 -11.61 -18.07
C ARG A 30 -3.24 -12.22 -18.87
N THR A 31 -3.53 -13.33 -19.52
CA THR A 31 -2.60 -13.93 -20.50
C THR A 31 -2.50 -13.05 -21.74
N ASP A 32 -1.42 -13.21 -22.50
CA ASP A 32 -1.21 -12.42 -23.72
C ASP A 32 -2.33 -12.72 -24.75
N GLU A 33 -2.77 -13.98 -24.86
CA GLU A 33 -3.91 -14.40 -25.70
C GLU A 33 -5.22 -13.71 -25.30
N GLU A 34 -5.52 -13.61 -24.00
CA GLU A 34 -6.71 -12.89 -23.52
C GLU A 34 -6.64 -11.39 -23.82
N VAL A 35 -5.45 -10.80 -23.82
CA VAL A 35 -5.25 -9.37 -24.13
C VAL A 35 -5.39 -9.13 -25.63
N ASP A 36 -4.78 -9.98 -26.46
CA ASP A 36 -4.89 -9.90 -27.92
C ASP A 36 -6.34 -10.08 -28.39
N ALA A 37 -7.14 -10.87 -27.67
CA ALA A 37 -8.56 -11.07 -27.97
C ALA A 37 -9.47 -9.86 -27.64
N LEU A 38 -8.95 -8.79 -27.00
CA LEU A 38 -9.76 -7.62 -26.63
C LEU A 38 -10.05 -6.67 -27.79
N ASP A 39 -9.43 -6.87 -28.95
CA ASP A 39 -9.49 -5.93 -30.09
C ASP A 39 -9.18 -4.48 -29.65
N ALA A 40 -8.10 -4.33 -28.87
CA ALA A 40 -7.70 -3.08 -28.24
C ALA A 40 -6.33 -2.61 -28.73
N GLU A 41 -6.21 -1.32 -29.02
CA GLU A 41 -4.92 -0.68 -29.27
C GLU A 41 -4.26 -0.31 -27.93
N LEU A 42 -3.06 -0.85 -27.68
CA LEU A 42 -2.32 -0.64 -26.44
C LEU A 42 -1.14 0.31 -26.67
N LEU A 43 -1.25 1.53 -26.15
CA LEU A 43 -0.22 2.56 -26.26
C LEU A 43 0.65 2.59 -25.00
N PHE A 44 1.66 1.72 -24.94
CA PHE A 44 2.64 1.69 -23.84
C PHE A 44 3.75 2.74 -24.02
N GLY A 45 4.34 3.20 -22.91
CA GLY A 45 5.44 4.19 -22.95
C GLY A 45 5.01 5.56 -23.49
N ARG A 46 3.70 5.85 -23.48
CA ARG A 46 3.08 7.05 -24.04
C ARG A 46 2.24 7.74 -22.95
N PRO A 47 2.87 8.42 -21.97
CA PRO A 47 2.14 9.05 -20.86
C PRO A 47 1.14 10.10 -21.35
N ALA A 48 -0.05 10.12 -20.77
CA ALA A 48 -0.96 11.25 -20.90
C ALA A 48 -0.43 12.42 -20.06
N VAL A 49 -0.30 13.59 -20.67
CA VAL A 49 0.22 14.81 -20.03
C VAL A 49 -0.80 15.93 -19.96
N GLY A 50 -1.93 15.80 -20.66
CA GLY A 50 -3.00 16.77 -20.66
C GLY A 50 -4.32 16.19 -21.14
N LEU A 51 -5.42 16.87 -20.82
CA LEU A 51 -6.76 16.54 -21.30
C LEU A 51 -7.42 17.80 -21.86
N ASP A 52 -7.70 17.80 -23.16
CA ASP A 52 -8.54 18.80 -23.81
C ASP A 52 -9.98 18.26 -23.89
N THR A 53 -10.85 18.79 -23.03
CA THR A 53 -12.26 18.40 -22.95
C THR A 53 -13.12 19.08 -24.00
N LEU A 54 -12.64 20.16 -24.64
CA LEU A 54 -13.37 20.86 -25.69
C LEU A 54 -13.13 20.21 -27.05
N ALA A 55 -11.89 19.83 -27.33
CA ALA A 55 -11.52 19.11 -28.55
C ALA A 55 -11.71 17.59 -28.43
N GLU A 56 -12.08 17.08 -27.25
CA GLU A 56 -12.22 15.66 -26.93
C GLU A 56 -10.95 14.85 -27.25
N ARG A 57 -9.79 15.33 -26.75
CA ARG A 57 -8.49 14.69 -26.96
C ARG A 57 -7.68 14.53 -25.68
N VAL A 58 -7.03 13.38 -25.54
CA VAL A 58 -5.96 13.16 -24.57
C VAL A 58 -4.65 13.58 -25.21
N LEU A 59 -3.91 14.48 -24.54
CA LEU A 59 -2.61 14.96 -24.98
C LEU A 59 -1.55 14.02 -24.42
N LEU A 60 -0.67 13.52 -25.29
CA LEU A 60 0.40 12.60 -24.93
C LEU A 60 1.72 13.34 -24.85
N ASP A 61 2.63 12.77 -24.06
CA ASP A 61 4.03 13.18 -24.10
C ASP A 61 4.59 13.03 -25.53
N GLY A 62 5.41 13.99 -25.96
CA GLY A 62 5.89 14.08 -27.33
C GLY A 62 4.99 14.85 -28.31
N GLY A 63 3.86 15.40 -27.86
CA GLY A 63 3.04 16.36 -28.63
C GLY A 63 1.92 15.75 -29.48
N ASP A 64 1.86 14.42 -29.56
CA ASP A 64 0.74 13.70 -30.17
C ASP A 64 -0.52 13.78 -29.31
N SER A 65 -1.67 13.42 -29.88
CA SER A 65 -2.93 13.35 -29.12
C SER A 65 -3.89 12.29 -29.67
N VAL A 66 -4.66 11.70 -28.77
CA VAL A 66 -5.63 10.63 -29.06
C VAL A 66 -7.04 11.18 -28.88
N PRO A 67 -7.89 11.17 -29.93
CA PRO A 67 -9.29 11.58 -29.80
C PRO A 67 -10.10 10.53 -29.02
N TYR A 68 -11.20 10.93 -28.39
CA TYR A 68 -12.10 10.02 -27.71
C TYR A 68 -13.57 10.44 -27.86
N ASP A 69 -14.48 9.48 -28.01
CA ASP A 69 -15.92 9.70 -27.78
C ASP A 69 -16.29 9.46 -26.31
N THR A 70 -15.51 8.63 -25.63
CA THR A 70 -15.66 8.34 -24.20
C THR A 70 -14.30 8.10 -23.58
N LEU A 71 -14.04 8.73 -22.44
CA LEU A 71 -12.79 8.64 -21.70
C LEU A 71 -13.00 7.97 -20.35
N VAL A 72 -12.17 6.97 -20.03
CA VAL A 72 -12.08 6.39 -18.69
C VAL A 72 -10.71 6.71 -18.10
N ILE A 73 -10.71 7.48 -17.02
CA ILE A 73 -9.51 7.84 -16.26
C ILE A 73 -9.25 6.76 -15.21
N ALA A 74 -8.18 5.99 -15.39
CA ALA A 74 -7.78 4.90 -14.50
C ALA A 74 -6.33 5.04 -14.02
N THR A 75 -5.85 6.27 -13.82
CA THR A 75 -4.43 6.59 -13.53
C THR A 75 -3.98 6.24 -12.11
N GLY A 76 -4.89 5.87 -11.21
CA GLY A 76 -4.56 5.36 -9.88
C GLY A 76 -3.89 6.41 -8.98
N VAL A 77 -2.85 6.00 -8.26
CA VAL A 77 -2.15 6.81 -7.26
C VAL A 77 -0.63 6.67 -7.39
N THR A 78 0.09 7.72 -6.99
CA THR A 78 1.54 7.77 -6.85
C THR A 78 1.93 7.75 -5.37
N PRO A 79 2.95 6.98 -4.95
CA PRO A 79 3.44 7.00 -3.57
C PRO A 79 3.84 8.39 -3.11
N ARG A 80 3.58 8.70 -1.84
CA ARG A 80 4.12 9.90 -1.22
C ARG A 80 5.59 9.68 -0.91
N SER A 81 6.43 10.62 -1.34
CA SER A 81 7.82 10.70 -0.91
C SER A 81 7.97 11.64 0.28
N LEU A 82 9.03 11.45 1.06
CA LEU A 82 9.54 12.47 1.95
C LEU A 82 10.47 13.42 1.18
N PRO A 83 10.56 14.71 1.58
CA PRO A 83 11.57 15.63 1.05
C PRO A 83 12.97 15.04 1.20
N ASP A 84 13.87 15.39 0.26
CA ASP A 84 15.30 15.06 0.30
C ASP A 84 15.66 13.56 0.33
N ALA A 85 14.70 12.66 0.15
CA ALA A 85 14.90 11.23 0.25
C ALA A 85 14.97 10.51 -1.12
N HIS A 86 14.27 11.02 -2.12
CA HIS A 86 13.97 10.30 -3.37
C HIS A 86 15.18 10.07 -4.29
N HIS A 87 16.26 10.82 -4.11
CA HIS A 87 17.47 10.70 -4.94
C HIS A 87 18.56 9.84 -4.29
N LEU A 88 18.36 9.41 -3.05
CA LEU A 88 19.35 8.64 -2.30
C LEU A 88 19.27 7.16 -2.65
N ALA A 89 20.41 6.54 -2.94
CA ALA A 89 20.50 5.10 -3.05
C ALA A 89 20.14 4.44 -1.71
N GLY A 90 19.46 3.28 -1.78
CA GLY A 90 18.94 2.57 -0.61
C GLY A 90 17.61 3.10 -0.06
N VAL A 91 17.06 4.20 -0.59
CA VAL A 91 15.70 4.66 -0.28
C VAL A 91 14.72 4.13 -1.33
N HIS A 92 13.72 3.37 -0.89
CA HIS A 92 12.75 2.71 -1.75
C HIS A 92 11.33 3.22 -1.49
N LEU A 93 10.65 3.63 -2.56
CA LEU A 93 9.19 3.64 -2.64
C LEU A 93 8.74 2.32 -3.24
N LEU A 94 7.47 1.94 -3.06
CA LEU A 94 6.97 0.66 -3.57
C LEU A 94 5.59 0.84 -4.19
N ARG A 95 5.53 0.77 -5.53
CA ARG A 95 4.30 0.83 -6.33
C ARG A 95 4.35 -0.04 -7.56
N THR A 96 5.47 0.00 -8.28
CA THR A 96 5.66 -0.71 -9.53
C THR A 96 6.33 -2.06 -9.30
N LEU A 97 6.36 -2.89 -10.34
CA LEU A 97 7.13 -4.12 -10.32
C LEU A 97 8.63 -3.84 -10.19
N ASP A 98 9.12 -2.83 -10.91
CA ASP A 98 10.53 -2.44 -10.87
C ASP A 98 10.96 -2.01 -9.47
N ASP A 99 10.12 -1.26 -8.76
CA ASP A 99 10.34 -0.91 -7.35
C ASP A 99 10.52 -2.17 -6.48
N ALA A 100 9.65 -3.18 -6.68
CA ALA A 100 9.68 -4.42 -5.91
C ALA A 100 10.93 -5.26 -6.23
N LEU A 101 11.37 -5.28 -7.48
CA LEU A 101 12.59 -5.98 -7.91
C LEU A 101 13.83 -5.29 -7.34
N ALA A 102 13.92 -3.96 -7.45
CA ALA A 102 15.01 -3.16 -6.89
C ALA A 102 15.12 -3.35 -5.37
N LEU A 103 13.98 -3.25 -4.65
CA LEU A 103 13.94 -3.49 -3.21
C LEU A 103 14.39 -4.92 -2.86
N ARG A 104 13.93 -5.92 -3.61
CA ARG A 104 14.34 -7.32 -3.39
C ARG A 104 15.85 -7.49 -3.52
N ASP A 105 16.43 -6.96 -4.58
CA ASP A 105 17.86 -7.09 -4.87
C ASP A 105 18.70 -6.38 -3.81
N ASP A 106 18.21 -5.26 -3.28
CA ASP A 106 18.81 -4.55 -2.16
C ASP A 106 18.72 -5.32 -0.83
N LEU A 107 17.57 -5.91 -0.52
CA LEU A 107 17.37 -6.72 0.69
C LEU A 107 18.26 -7.99 0.68
N GLN A 108 18.63 -8.52 -0.48
CA GLN A 108 19.53 -9.67 -0.60
C GLN A 108 20.95 -9.37 -0.11
N ARG A 109 21.38 -8.10 -0.12
CA ARG A 109 22.68 -7.65 0.43
C ARG A 109 22.73 -7.66 1.96
N ARG A 110 21.60 -8.00 2.60
CA ARG A 110 21.40 -8.06 4.05
C ARG A 110 21.64 -6.72 4.79
N PRO A 111 21.01 -5.61 4.35
CA PRO A 111 21.15 -4.32 5.01
C PRO A 111 20.43 -4.27 6.37
N THR A 112 20.75 -3.24 7.16
CA THR A 112 19.88 -2.80 8.26
C THR A 112 18.73 -1.98 7.69
N VAL A 113 17.48 -2.36 7.99
CA VAL A 113 16.29 -1.83 7.33
C VAL A 113 15.50 -0.90 8.26
N ALA A 114 15.21 0.31 7.78
CA ALA A 114 14.18 1.16 8.35
C ALA A 114 12.93 1.18 7.47
N VAL A 115 11.75 1.11 8.07
CA VAL A 115 10.46 1.25 7.38
C VAL A 115 9.76 2.48 7.94
N VAL A 116 9.54 3.48 7.09
CA VAL A 116 8.90 4.75 7.46
C VAL A 116 7.43 4.71 7.07
N GLY A 117 6.55 4.68 8.07
CA GLY A 117 5.11 4.50 7.93
C GLY A 117 4.68 3.08 8.32
N ALA A 118 3.76 2.98 9.27
CA ALA A 118 3.25 1.72 9.81
C ALA A 118 1.80 1.44 9.36
N GLY A 119 1.51 1.72 8.09
CA GLY A 119 0.29 1.26 7.40
C GLY A 119 0.42 -0.20 6.93
N PHE A 120 -0.52 -0.66 6.09
CA PHE A 120 -0.47 -2.01 5.52
C PHE A 120 0.85 -2.31 4.80
N LEU A 121 1.24 -1.45 3.84
CA LEU A 121 2.47 -1.63 3.07
C LEU A 121 3.72 -1.69 3.95
N GLY A 122 3.83 -0.78 4.92
CA GLY A 122 4.97 -0.76 5.84
C GLY A 122 5.03 -1.98 6.74
N ALA A 123 3.88 -2.42 7.27
CA ALA A 123 3.78 -3.64 8.06
C ALA A 123 4.17 -4.89 7.25
N GLU A 124 3.67 -5.03 6.02
CA GLU A 124 4.01 -6.15 5.14
C GLU A 124 5.49 -6.14 4.75
N ALA A 125 6.04 -4.98 4.38
CA ALA A 125 7.47 -4.82 4.08
C ALA A 125 8.34 -5.17 5.28
N ALA A 126 7.98 -4.68 6.48
CA ALA A 126 8.70 -5.00 7.72
C ALA A 126 8.64 -6.51 8.04
N ALA A 127 7.48 -7.14 7.90
CA ALA A 127 7.32 -8.57 8.09
C ALA A 127 8.13 -9.39 7.07
N ALA A 128 8.12 -8.99 5.80
CA ALA A 128 8.89 -9.64 4.75
C ALA A 128 10.40 -9.58 5.03
N ALA A 129 10.93 -8.39 5.34
CA ALA A 129 12.34 -8.21 5.71
C ALA A 129 12.74 -9.00 6.97
N ARG A 130 11.88 -9.04 8.01
CA ARG A 130 12.12 -9.89 9.20
C ARG A 130 12.13 -11.37 8.86
N ARG A 131 11.26 -11.84 7.97
CA ARG A 131 11.26 -13.24 7.50
C ARG A 131 12.53 -13.59 6.72
N MET A 132 13.19 -12.61 6.09
CA MET A 132 14.52 -12.76 5.48
C MET A 132 15.66 -12.77 6.52
N GLY A 133 15.35 -12.53 7.80
CA GLY A 133 16.30 -12.48 8.90
C GLY A 133 17.12 -11.19 8.94
N LEU A 134 16.54 -10.08 8.48
CA LEU A 134 17.15 -8.74 8.51
C LEU A 134 16.73 -8.00 9.77
N ASP A 135 17.57 -7.08 10.25
CA ASP A 135 17.20 -6.18 11.34
C ASP A 135 16.32 -5.05 10.82
N VAL A 136 15.15 -4.89 11.43
CA VAL A 136 14.09 -4.01 10.94
C VAL A 136 13.60 -3.10 12.06
N THR A 137 13.62 -1.80 11.80
CA THR A 137 12.95 -0.80 12.63
C THR A 137 11.81 -0.15 11.85
N MET A 138 10.59 -0.19 12.38
CA MET A 138 9.43 0.49 11.80
C MET A 138 9.09 1.76 12.59
N ILE A 139 8.96 2.88 11.88
CA ILE A 139 8.77 4.23 12.43
C ILE A 139 7.42 4.77 11.97
N ASP A 140 6.62 5.32 12.88
CA ASP A 140 5.39 6.05 12.51
C ASP A 140 5.10 7.15 13.54
N PRO A 141 4.74 8.37 13.12
CA PRO A 141 4.41 9.45 14.05
C PRO A 141 3.16 9.15 14.90
N ARG A 142 2.34 8.16 14.52
CA ARG A 142 1.18 7.73 15.30
C ARG A 142 1.60 6.76 16.41
N PRO A 143 0.89 6.74 17.54
CA PRO A 143 1.26 5.92 18.69
C PRO A 143 1.11 4.41 18.46
N VAL A 144 0.37 3.99 17.43
CA VAL A 144 0.15 2.58 17.08
C VAL A 144 0.03 2.41 15.56
N PRO A 145 0.44 1.25 14.99
CA PRO A 145 0.37 1.00 13.54
C PRO A 145 -1.08 0.88 13.07
N MET A 146 -1.36 1.19 11.81
CA MET A 146 -2.70 1.05 11.21
C MET A 146 -3.85 1.69 12.02
N ARG A 147 -3.55 2.71 12.83
CA ARG A 147 -4.52 3.36 13.72
C ARG A 147 -5.77 3.84 12.98
N ARG A 148 -5.60 4.40 11.78
CA ARG A 148 -6.69 4.94 10.96
C ARG A 148 -7.66 3.84 10.50
N GLN A 149 -7.18 2.62 10.32
CA GLN A 149 -7.93 1.49 9.78
C GLN A 149 -8.61 0.69 10.89
N PHE A 150 -7.92 0.49 12.02
CA PHE A 150 -8.35 -0.45 13.04
C PHE A 150 -8.67 0.19 14.41
N GLY A 151 -8.36 1.47 14.61
CA GLY A 151 -8.44 2.12 15.91
C GLY A 151 -7.45 1.55 16.92
N ASP A 152 -7.40 2.14 18.11
CA ASP A 152 -6.28 1.95 19.05
C ASP A 152 -6.11 0.50 19.54
N ARG A 153 -7.21 -0.19 19.85
CA ARG A 153 -7.16 -1.53 20.45
C ARG A 153 -6.59 -2.59 19.50
N ILE A 154 -7.13 -2.67 18.28
CA ILE A 154 -6.69 -3.67 17.30
C ILE A 154 -5.31 -3.29 16.75
N ALA A 155 -5.08 -2.00 16.49
CA ALA A 155 -3.75 -1.48 16.13
C ALA A 155 -2.66 -1.86 17.14
N GLY A 156 -2.96 -1.78 18.44
CA GLY A 156 -2.04 -2.19 19.50
C GLY A 156 -1.68 -3.68 19.43
N LEU A 157 -2.65 -4.55 19.14
CA LEU A 157 -2.40 -5.98 18.94
C LEU A 157 -1.54 -6.24 17.70
N VAL A 158 -1.78 -5.52 16.60
CA VAL A 158 -0.95 -5.60 15.39
C VAL A 158 0.49 -5.16 15.70
N GLY A 159 0.66 -4.07 16.45
CA GLY A 159 1.98 -3.63 16.91
C GLY A 159 2.69 -4.66 17.78
N GLN A 160 1.95 -5.32 18.69
CA GLN A 160 2.51 -6.40 19.49
C GLN A 160 2.96 -7.57 18.62
N LEU A 161 2.15 -7.99 17.65
CA LEU A 161 2.49 -9.05 16.73
C LEU A 161 3.80 -8.77 15.98
N HIS A 162 4.00 -7.54 15.50
CA HIS A 162 5.27 -7.17 14.85
C HIS A 162 6.46 -7.25 15.81
N ARG A 163 6.30 -6.77 17.06
CA ARG A 163 7.35 -6.87 18.09
C ARG A 163 7.68 -8.31 18.43
N ASP A 164 6.67 -9.17 18.58
CA ASP A 164 6.85 -10.60 18.84
C ASP A 164 7.59 -11.31 17.70
N ASN A 165 7.50 -10.78 16.47
CA ASN A 165 8.26 -11.23 15.31
C ASN A 165 9.62 -10.50 15.12
N GLY A 166 10.04 -9.72 16.11
CA GLY A 166 11.35 -9.09 16.17
C GLY A 166 11.49 -7.79 15.38
N VAL A 167 10.38 -7.13 15.00
CA VAL A 167 10.42 -5.75 14.49
C VAL A 167 10.62 -4.79 15.67
N SER A 168 11.64 -3.94 15.59
CA SER A 168 11.78 -2.79 16.48
C SER A 168 10.76 -1.73 16.10
N MET A 169 9.87 -1.34 17.02
CA MET A 169 8.79 -0.39 16.75
C MET A 169 9.10 0.97 17.37
N ARG A 170 9.14 2.03 16.57
CA ARG A 170 9.31 3.43 16.99
C ARG A 170 8.06 4.23 16.60
N CYS A 171 6.94 3.89 17.26
CA CYS A 171 5.68 4.61 17.13
C CYS A 171 5.66 5.88 18.00
N GLY A 172 4.90 6.88 17.59
CA GLY A 172 4.83 8.20 18.26
C GLY A 172 5.96 9.15 17.85
N THR A 173 6.83 8.72 16.93
CA THR A 173 8.02 9.45 16.49
C THR A 173 8.03 9.49 14.96
N GLY A 174 8.31 10.65 14.38
CA GLY A 174 8.46 10.85 12.94
C GLY A 174 9.93 10.87 12.50
N VAL A 175 10.16 10.90 11.19
CA VAL A 175 11.48 11.17 10.59
C VAL A 175 11.57 12.67 10.30
N THR A 176 12.67 13.30 10.69
CA THR A 176 12.98 14.70 10.39
C THR A 176 13.96 14.83 9.23
N ARG A 177 14.92 13.90 9.12
CA ARG A 177 15.99 13.99 8.12
C ARG A 177 16.54 12.61 7.73
N PHE A 178 16.95 12.48 6.48
CA PHE A 178 17.74 11.35 6.00
C PHE A 178 19.24 11.69 6.11
N LEU A 179 20.01 10.76 6.65
CA LEU A 179 21.47 10.83 6.69
C LEU A 179 22.03 10.05 5.51
N SER A 180 23.07 10.57 4.87
CA SER A 180 23.67 9.96 3.69
C SER A 180 25.17 10.19 3.60
N ALA A 181 25.87 9.21 3.02
CA ALA A 181 27.27 9.33 2.63
C ALA A 181 27.46 8.82 1.20
N GLY A 182 28.15 9.59 0.36
CA GLY A 182 28.39 9.21 -1.04
C GLY A 182 27.12 9.01 -1.88
N GLY A 183 26.01 9.66 -1.52
CA GLY A 183 24.71 9.51 -2.19
C GLY A 183 23.89 8.28 -1.76
N HIS A 184 24.36 7.50 -0.79
CA HIS A 184 23.65 6.35 -0.22
C HIS A 184 23.15 6.67 1.19
N VAL A 185 21.96 6.18 1.55
CA VAL A 185 21.37 6.37 2.89
C VAL A 185 22.15 5.61 3.96
N THR A 186 22.46 6.27 5.07
CA THR A 186 23.18 5.65 6.20
C THR A 186 22.37 5.67 7.49
N GLY A 187 21.28 6.44 7.54
CA GLY A 187 20.43 6.50 8.70
C GLY A 187 19.33 7.55 8.62
N LEU A 188 18.60 7.70 9.72
CA LEU A 188 17.48 8.60 9.88
C LEU A 188 17.62 9.38 11.18
N GLU A 189 17.39 10.68 11.13
CA GLU A 189 17.14 11.50 12.31
C GLU A 189 15.64 11.52 12.59
N LEU A 190 15.28 11.33 13.86
CA LEU A 190 13.91 11.23 14.31
C LEU A 190 13.46 12.49 15.05
N THR A 191 12.14 12.69 15.16
CA THR A 191 11.56 13.89 15.82
C THR A 191 11.87 13.98 17.33
N ASP A 192 12.31 12.90 17.95
CA ASP A 192 12.74 12.86 19.35
C ASP A 192 14.26 13.09 19.53
N GLY A 193 14.98 13.40 18.44
CA GLY A 193 16.43 13.60 18.42
C GLY A 193 17.24 12.30 18.31
N THR A 194 16.59 11.14 18.28
CA THR A 194 17.29 9.86 18.04
C THR A 194 17.85 9.82 16.62
N VAL A 195 19.08 9.33 16.48
CA VAL A 195 19.65 8.92 15.20
C VAL A 195 19.59 7.40 15.10
N LEU A 196 19.02 6.89 14.01
CA LEU A 196 18.89 5.47 13.71
C LEU A 196 19.76 5.12 12.50
N ASP A 197 20.67 4.17 12.64
CA ASP A 197 21.43 3.63 11.51
C ASP A 197 20.53 2.75 10.63
N ALA A 198 20.60 2.97 9.31
CA ALA A 198 19.88 2.20 8.32
C ALA A 198 20.53 2.34 6.94
N ASP A 199 20.89 1.20 6.35
CA ASP A 199 21.49 1.14 5.01
C ASP A 199 20.43 0.99 3.90
N LEU A 200 19.17 0.75 4.31
CA LEU A 200 18.01 0.65 3.44
C LEU A 200 16.79 1.24 4.14
N VAL A 201 16.05 2.10 3.43
CA VAL A 201 14.81 2.70 3.93
C VAL A 201 13.66 2.42 2.99
N VAL A 202 12.57 1.84 3.49
CA VAL A 202 11.29 1.73 2.75
C VAL A 202 10.35 2.83 3.20
N VAL A 203 9.94 3.71 2.30
CA VAL A 203 9.01 4.80 2.57
C VAL A 203 7.58 4.37 2.20
N ALA A 204 6.74 4.16 3.22
CA ALA A 204 5.38 3.64 3.14
C ALA A 204 4.36 4.57 3.83
N ILE A 205 4.44 5.88 3.54
CA ILE A 205 3.64 6.92 4.20
C ILE A 205 2.32 7.26 3.48
N GLY A 206 1.87 6.37 2.59
CA GLY A 206 0.65 6.50 1.79
C GLY A 206 0.92 6.99 0.37
N ALA A 207 -0.16 7.33 -0.33
CA ALA A 207 -0.14 7.72 -1.74
C ALA A 207 -1.02 8.95 -1.98
N VAL A 208 -0.94 9.52 -3.18
CA VAL A 208 -1.79 10.61 -3.68
C VAL A 208 -2.35 10.24 -5.05
N PRO A 209 -3.60 10.58 -5.37
CA PRO A 209 -4.17 10.32 -6.70
C PRO A 209 -3.39 10.99 -7.82
N SER A 210 -3.17 10.27 -8.92
CA SER A 210 -2.36 10.72 -10.06
C SER A 210 -3.23 11.55 -11.02
N VAL A 211 -3.59 12.75 -10.58
CA VAL A 211 -4.52 13.65 -11.29
C VAL A 211 -3.86 14.93 -11.83
N ASP A 212 -2.57 15.13 -11.61
CA ASP A 212 -1.88 16.38 -11.97
C ASP A 212 -1.98 16.70 -13.47
N TRP A 213 -1.94 15.67 -14.33
CA TRP A 213 -2.09 15.81 -15.79
C TRP A 213 -3.48 16.29 -16.24
N LEU A 214 -4.47 16.26 -15.35
CA LEU A 214 -5.83 16.78 -15.60
C LEU A 214 -5.96 18.25 -15.23
N THR A 215 -4.91 18.88 -14.71
CA THR A 215 -4.93 20.31 -14.37
C THR A 215 -5.28 21.13 -15.61
N GLY A 216 -6.29 22.00 -15.48
CA GLY A 216 -6.77 22.83 -16.59
C GLY A 216 -7.83 22.18 -17.48
N SER A 217 -8.14 20.89 -17.30
CA SER A 217 -9.17 20.18 -18.09
C SER A 217 -10.62 20.61 -17.80
N GLY A 218 -10.85 21.38 -16.74
CA GLY A 218 -12.18 21.76 -16.26
C GLY A 218 -12.87 20.69 -15.39
N LEU A 219 -12.25 19.52 -15.19
CA LEU A 219 -12.75 18.50 -14.27
C LEU A 219 -12.62 18.94 -12.81
N CYS A 220 -13.55 18.50 -11.96
CA CYS A 220 -13.46 18.71 -10.52
C CYS A 220 -12.46 17.71 -9.92
N LEU A 221 -11.33 18.23 -9.44
CA LEU A 221 -10.24 17.46 -8.84
C LEU A 221 -10.14 17.77 -7.35
N SER A 222 -10.03 16.74 -6.52
CA SER A 222 -9.75 16.91 -5.10
C SER A 222 -8.76 15.84 -4.62
N ASN A 223 -9.19 14.86 -3.83
CA ASN A 223 -8.39 13.66 -3.56
C ASN A 223 -8.76 12.58 -4.59
N GLY A 224 -8.54 12.89 -5.86
CA GLY A 224 -8.93 12.10 -7.03
C GLY A 224 -9.91 12.85 -7.94
N VAL A 225 -10.29 12.23 -9.05
CA VAL A 225 -11.38 12.74 -9.92
C VAL A 225 -12.70 12.58 -9.19
N GLU A 226 -13.49 13.66 -9.09
CA GLU A 226 -14.82 13.58 -8.51
C GLU A 226 -15.81 12.95 -9.49
N CYS A 227 -16.54 11.96 -9.02
CA CYS A 227 -17.52 11.23 -9.82
C CYS A 227 -18.81 11.00 -9.05
N ASP A 228 -19.90 10.83 -9.78
CA ASP A 228 -21.15 10.34 -9.23
C ASP A 228 -21.08 8.85 -8.84
N ALA A 229 -22.22 8.30 -8.42
CA ALA A 229 -22.34 6.89 -8.03
C ALA A 229 -22.11 5.93 -9.20
N ALA A 230 -22.32 6.37 -10.44
CA ALA A 230 -22.09 5.63 -11.68
C ALA A 230 -20.67 5.81 -12.24
N CYS A 231 -19.75 6.36 -11.44
CA CYS A 231 -18.36 6.64 -11.83
C CYS A 231 -18.21 7.71 -12.93
N ARG A 232 -19.26 8.50 -13.21
CA ARG A 232 -19.21 9.58 -14.20
C ARG A 232 -18.69 10.86 -13.57
N ALA A 233 -17.70 11.48 -14.19
CA ALA A 233 -17.19 12.80 -13.81
C ALA A 233 -18.02 13.90 -14.47
N VAL A 234 -18.15 13.82 -15.80
CA VAL A 234 -19.01 14.63 -16.67
C VAL A 234 -19.53 13.75 -17.81
N PRO A 235 -20.52 14.16 -18.62
CA PRO A 235 -20.92 13.37 -19.79
C PRO A 235 -19.71 12.96 -20.65
N GLY A 236 -19.63 11.69 -21.04
CA GLY A 236 -18.50 11.15 -21.82
C GLY A 236 -17.22 10.85 -21.01
N ILE A 237 -17.06 11.31 -19.78
CA ILE A 237 -15.84 11.12 -18.99
C ILE A 237 -16.14 10.42 -17.66
N TYR A 238 -15.42 9.34 -17.40
CA TYR A 238 -15.57 8.48 -16.23
C TYR A 238 -14.22 8.29 -15.53
N ALA A 239 -14.23 7.88 -14.26
CA ALA A 239 -13.01 7.47 -13.56
C ALA A 239 -13.19 6.15 -12.81
N ALA A 240 -12.15 5.31 -12.85
CA ALA A 240 -12.11 4.01 -12.21
C ALA A 240 -10.89 3.88 -11.28
N GLY A 241 -11.03 3.04 -10.24
CA GLY A 241 -10.02 2.90 -9.20
C GLY A 241 -10.12 3.99 -8.14
N GLU A 242 -9.02 4.71 -7.91
CA GLU A 242 -8.89 5.75 -6.87
C GLU A 242 -9.64 7.03 -7.29
N ARG A 243 -10.96 7.00 -7.09
CA ARG A 243 -11.91 8.09 -7.38
C ARG A 243 -12.54 8.63 -6.10
N ARG A 244 -13.05 9.86 -6.15
CA ARG A 244 -13.85 10.45 -5.06
C ARG A 244 -15.33 10.46 -5.43
N LEU A 245 -16.19 10.03 -4.50
CA LEU A 245 -17.65 10.11 -4.66
C LEU A 245 -18.17 11.52 -4.33
N LEU A 246 -18.90 12.13 -5.27
CA LEU A 246 -19.54 13.44 -5.11
C LEU A 246 -20.47 13.44 -3.87
N GLY A 247 -20.44 14.51 -3.06
CA GLY A 247 -21.33 14.68 -1.90
C GLY A 247 -20.92 13.98 -0.60
N THR A 248 -19.74 13.33 -0.54
CA THR A 248 -19.23 12.69 0.69
C THR A 248 -18.45 13.62 1.64
N THR A 249 -18.81 14.90 1.73
CA THR A 249 -18.36 15.80 2.81
C THR A 249 -19.18 15.60 4.09
N LYS A 250 -19.27 14.36 4.59
CA LYS A 250 -19.50 14.04 6.01
C LYS A 250 -19.37 12.51 6.19
N GLN A 251 -18.67 12.14 7.27
CA GLN A 251 -18.47 10.80 7.81
C GLN A 251 -19.39 9.71 7.25
N LEU A 252 -18.81 8.60 6.77
CA LEU A 252 -19.51 7.32 6.70
C LEU A 252 -20.02 6.93 8.10
N ARG A 253 -21.20 7.41 8.50
CA ARG A 253 -22.03 6.70 9.48
C ARG A 253 -22.62 5.52 8.73
N ARG A 254 -22.00 4.35 8.92
CA ARG A 254 -22.58 3.07 8.48
C ARG A 254 -23.99 2.95 9.07
N PRO A 255 -25.03 2.61 8.29
CA PRO A 255 -26.31 2.22 8.87
C PRO A 255 -26.09 0.92 9.65
N HIS A 256 -26.39 0.96 10.95
CA HIS A 256 -26.48 -0.23 11.77
C HIS A 256 -27.68 -1.04 11.26
N ALA A 257 -27.46 -2.25 10.74
CA ALA A 257 -28.55 -3.18 10.49
C ALA A 257 -29.19 -3.54 11.85
N PRO A 258 -30.53 -3.48 12.00
CA PRO A 258 -31.15 -3.93 13.24
C PRO A 258 -30.94 -5.44 13.41
N ARG A 259 -30.39 -5.84 14.56
CA ARG A 259 -30.39 -7.24 14.98
C ARG A 259 -31.83 -7.72 15.13
N ALA A 260 -32.19 -8.78 14.42
CA ALA A 260 -33.41 -9.53 14.66
C ALA A 260 -33.43 -10.05 16.12
N PRO A 261 -34.57 -10.02 16.82
CA PRO A 261 -34.67 -10.61 18.14
C PRO A 261 -34.63 -12.15 18.04
N ALA A 262 -33.79 -12.76 18.87
CA ALA A 262 -33.80 -14.18 19.14
C ALA A 262 -34.85 -14.46 20.24
N GLU A 263 -35.97 -15.07 19.89
CA GLU A 263 -36.87 -15.78 20.81
C GLU A 263 -36.76 -17.27 20.46
N ARG A 264 -35.96 -18.04 21.20
CA ARG A 264 -36.34 -18.86 22.36
C ARG A 264 -37.45 -19.89 22.06
N ASP A 265 -37.02 -21.01 21.48
CA ASP A 265 -37.61 -22.32 21.75
C ASP A 265 -37.26 -22.75 23.19
N ARG A 266 -38.27 -22.97 24.05
CA ARG A 266 -38.29 -24.05 25.04
C ARG A 266 -39.72 -24.38 25.50
N ALA A 267 -40.08 -25.64 25.21
CA ALA A 267 -40.85 -26.57 26.03
C ALA A 267 -42.39 -26.46 26.11
N GLY A 268 -43.08 -27.38 25.42
CA GLY A 268 -44.17 -28.15 26.05
C GLY A 268 -43.61 -29.36 26.81
N PRO A 269 -44.41 -30.23 27.47
CA PRO A 269 -45.86 -30.42 27.32
C PRO A 269 -46.67 -30.58 28.65
N GLY A 270 -48.00 -30.60 28.54
CA GLY A 270 -48.84 -31.50 29.35
C GLY A 270 -49.87 -30.88 30.31
N GLY A 271 -51.14 -31.26 30.13
CA GLY A 271 -52.14 -31.25 31.21
C GLY A 271 -53.51 -30.64 30.87
N ARG A 272 -54.40 -31.44 30.27
CA ARG A 272 -55.88 -31.30 30.32
C ARG A 272 -56.41 -31.81 31.68
N PRO A 273 -57.70 -31.64 32.07
CA PRO A 273 -58.88 -31.29 31.27
C PRO A 273 -59.40 -29.86 31.46
#